data_AF-A0A7D9JAH5-F1
#
_entry.id   AF-A0A7D9JAH5-F1
#
_cell.length_a   1.000
_cell.length_b   1.000
_cell.length_c   1.000
_cell.angle_alpha   90.00
_cell.angle_beta   90.00
_cell.angle_gamma   90.00
#
_symmetry.space_group_name_H-M   'P 1'
#
loop_
_entity.id
_entity.type
_entity.pdbx_description
1 polymer ?
#
loop_
_entity_poly.entity_id
_entity_poly.type
_entity_poly.pdbx_seq_one_letter_code
_entity_poly.pdbx_strand_id
1 'polypeptide(L)'
;MTRENALEQLESVVDIIDNARDCYKLGGFDILLKYLDDSSSILQWKALSVLGLCLQNNTFCQDQALKLNILPKLLEMVDTEFSDSQVNVKALYALGCLIRGHDEAERLFISNDGFSYLLRALQQNIPKINVKAIFLISNLIEEKQEYLETLYNMGMVQQLIAIIEGPHDRHHEHLLNILLKLVSSCPPALKDCQQEKYGLRQTLENRKHYLQETDPEAFKEEISYCNQLIKLCYLDENIHDSTDR
;
A
#
# COMPACT_ATOMS: atom_id res chain seq x y z
N MET A 1 20.54 -30.06 -0.54
CA MET A 1 19.65 -28.91 -0.81
C MET A 1 19.48 -28.15 0.49
N THR A 2 19.78 -26.85 0.53
CA THR A 2 19.58 -26.01 1.72
C THR A 2 18.09 -25.69 1.90
N ARG A 3 17.67 -25.28 3.10
CA ARG A 3 16.29 -24.84 3.37
C ARG A 3 15.90 -23.66 2.48
N GLU A 4 16.83 -22.73 2.27
CA GLU A 4 16.66 -21.57 1.40
C GLU A 4 16.44 -21.95 -0.06
N ASN A 5 17.23 -22.89 -0.60
CA ASN A 5 17.07 -23.37 -1.98
C ASN A 5 15.76 -24.13 -2.14
N ALA A 6 15.32 -24.86 -1.11
CA ALA A 6 14.05 -25.57 -1.15
C ALA A 6 12.86 -24.60 -1.22
N LEU A 7 12.88 -23.51 -0.42
CA LEU A 7 11.85 -22.47 -0.50
C LEU A 7 11.86 -21.76 -1.86
N GLU A 8 13.03 -21.50 -2.44
CA GLU A 8 13.16 -20.89 -3.77
C GLU A 8 12.61 -21.77 -4.89
N GLN A 9 12.87 -23.07 -4.84
CA GLN A 9 12.25 -24.02 -5.77
C GLN A 9 10.74 -24.07 -5.56
N LEU A 10 10.29 -24.05 -4.30
CA LEU A 10 8.88 -24.06 -3.97
C LEU A 10 8.15 -22.83 -4.54
N GLU A 11 8.75 -21.64 -4.53
CA GLU A 11 8.17 -20.44 -5.16
C GLU A 11 7.75 -20.71 -6.61
N SER A 12 8.67 -21.26 -7.42
CA SER A 12 8.39 -21.60 -8.83
C SER A 12 7.27 -22.65 -9.00
N VAL A 13 7.10 -23.52 -8.00
CA VAL A 13 6.10 -24.58 -8.05
C VAL A 13 4.72 -24.03 -7.70
N VAL A 14 4.62 -23.23 -6.63
CA VAL A 14 3.35 -22.72 -6.11
C VAL A 14 2.80 -21.51 -6.87
N ASP A 15 3.56 -20.94 -7.81
CA ASP A 15 3.06 -19.94 -8.76
C ASP A 15 1.89 -20.49 -9.61
N ILE A 16 1.78 -21.82 -9.72
CA ILE A 16 0.61 -22.49 -10.28
C ILE A 16 -0.44 -22.68 -9.19
N ILE A 17 -1.65 -22.13 -9.40
CA ILE A 17 -2.76 -22.13 -8.42
C ILE A 17 -3.08 -23.54 -7.87
N ASP A 18 -3.08 -24.57 -8.71
CA ASP A 18 -3.35 -25.94 -8.25
C ASP A 18 -2.23 -26.50 -7.36
N ASN A 19 -0.97 -26.19 -7.69
CA ASN A 19 0.16 -26.56 -6.86
C ASN A 19 0.15 -25.83 -5.51
N ALA A 20 -0.29 -24.57 -5.47
CA ALA A 20 -0.50 -23.83 -4.21
C ALA A 20 -1.54 -24.52 -3.32
N ARG A 21 -2.65 -25.02 -3.91
CA ARG A 21 -3.66 -25.76 -3.16
C ARG A 21 -3.13 -27.09 -2.65
N ASP A 22 -2.35 -27.79 -3.46
CA ASP A 22 -1.73 -29.05 -3.06
C ASP A 22 -0.64 -28.83 -2.00
N CYS A 23 0.10 -27.72 -2.06
CA CYS A 23 1.03 -27.30 -1.02
C CYS A 23 0.31 -27.20 0.35
N TYR A 24 -0.87 -26.59 0.40
CA TYR A 24 -1.68 -26.60 1.62
C TYR A 24 -2.08 -28.03 2.05
N LYS A 25 -2.64 -28.83 1.13
CA LYS A 25 -3.11 -30.20 1.44
C LYS A 25 -2.01 -31.11 1.96
N LEU A 26 -0.77 -30.88 1.55
CA LEU A 26 0.42 -31.61 2.00
C LEU A 26 1.01 -31.08 3.31
N GLY A 27 0.36 -30.13 3.98
CA GLY A 27 0.85 -29.53 5.24
C GLY A 27 1.93 -28.47 5.04
N GLY A 28 2.08 -27.95 3.82
CA GLY A 28 3.09 -26.94 3.50
C GLY A 28 2.89 -25.64 4.28
N PHE A 29 1.64 -25.25 4.55
CA PHE A 29 1.35 -24.03 5.30
C PHE A 29 1.87 -24.13 6.74
N ASP A 30 1.69 -25.25 7.43
CA ASP A 30 2.22 -25.46 8.78
C ASP A 30 3.74 -25.30 8.84
N ILE A 31 4.44 -25.67 7.76
CA ILE A 31 5.89 -25.50 7.63
C ILE A 31 6.23 -24.03 7.38
N LEU A 32 5.52 -23.36 6.46
CA LEU A 32 5.74 -21.95 6.17
C LEU A 32 5.54 -21.08 7.41
N LEU A 33 4.47 -21.34 8.18
CA LEU A 33 4.18 -20.62 9.42
C LEU A 33 5.32 -20.76 10.44
N LYS A 34 5.90 -21.96 10.60
CA LYS A 34 7.06 -22.17 11.47
C LYS A 34 8.28 -21.34 11.02
N TYR A 35 8.47 -21.16 9.71
CA TYR A 35 9.57 -20.34 9.20
C TYR A 35 9.37 -18.84 9.41
N LEU A 36 8.13 -18.38 9.63
CA LEU A 36 7.88 -16.97 10.00
C LEU A 36 8.48 -16.61 11.37
N ASP A 37 8.63 -17.61 12.25
CA ASP A 37 9.23 -17.47 13.58
C ASP A 37 10.71 -17.91 13.62
N ASP A 38 11.32 -18.22 12.47
CA ASP A 38 12.73 -18.61 12.41
C ASP A 38 13.64 -17.39 12.69
N SER A 39 14.75 -17.63 13.39
CA SER A 39 15.79 -16.62 13.63
C SER A 39 16.45 -16.05 12.36
N SER A 40 16.38 -16.78 11.24
CA SER A 40 16.94 -16.36 9.96
C SER A 40 15.94 -15.51 9.17
N SER A 41 16.28 -14.22 8.99
CA SER A 41 15.47 -13.32 8.15
C SER A 41 15.30 -13.85 6.72
N ILE A 42 16.31 -14.56 6.20
CA ILE A 42 16.25 -15.18 4.86
C ILE A 42 15.15 -16.23 4.76
N LEU A 43 15.03 -17.08 5.78
CA LEU A 43 13.97 -18.08 5.82
C LEU A 43 12.60 -17.43 6.00
N GLN A 44 12.50 -16.41 6.86
CA GLN A 44 11.27 -15.65 7.07
C GLN A 44 10.76 -15.03 5.76
N TRP A 45 11.58 -14.24 5.06
CA TRP A 45 11.12 -13.55 3.86
C TRP A 45 10.89 -14.48 2.67
N LYS A 46 11.64 -15.60 2.56
CA LYS A 46 11.36 -16.64 1.56
C LYS A 46 10.05 -17.37 1.86
N ALA A 47 9.77 -17.69 3.13
CA ALA A 47 8.51 -18.30 3.52
C ALA A 47 7.31 -17.37 3.25
N LEU A 48 7.43 -16.08 3.59
CA LEU A 48 6.42 -15.06 3.25
C LEU A 48 6.19 -14.95 1.74
N SER A 49 7.25 -15.08 0.95
CA SER A 49 7.18 -15.03 -0.51
C SER A 49 6.40 -16.22 -1.08
N VAL A 50 6.72 -17.44 -0.67
CA VAL A 50 5.95 -18.66 -1.01
C VAL A 50 4.49 -18.52 -0.56
N LEU A 51 4.26 -18.07 0.67
CA LEU A 51 2.92 -17.86 1.21
C LEU A 51 2.13 -16.86 0.35
N GLY A 52 2.72 -15.72 -0.02
CA GLY A 52 2.08 -14.73 -0.86
C GLY A 52 1.67 -15.28 -2.24
N LEU A 53 2.52 -16.10 -2.87
CA LEU A 53 2.19 -16.79 -4.13
C LEU A 53 1.02 -17.76 -3.94
N CYS A 54 1.01 -18.54 -2.86
CA CYS A 54 -0.09 -19.46 -2.58
C CYS A 54 -1.45 -18.75 -2.43
N LEU A 55 -1.43 -17.53 -1.88
CA LEU A 55 -2.62 -16.73 -1.59
C LEU A 55 -3.11 -15.90 -2.78
N GLN A 56 -2.21 -15.53 -3.69
CA GLN A 56 -2.49 -14.59 -4.78
C GLN A 56 -3.63 -15.09 -5.66
N ASN A 57 -4.75 -14.35 -5.64
CA ASN A 57 -5.96 -14.66 -6.42
C ASN A 57 -6.48 -16.10 -6.18
N ASN A 58 -6.31 -16.64 -4.97
CA ASN A 58 -6.66 -18.02 -4.63
C ASN A 58 -7.51 -18.08 -3.36
N THR A 59 -8.82 -17.88 -3.51
CA THR A 59 -9.82 -17.88 -2.41
C THR A 59 -9.72 -19.10 -1.52
N PHE A 60 -9.49 -20.30 -2.09
CA PHE A 60 -9.30 -21.51 -1.28
C PHE A 60 -8.13 -21.36 -0.30
N CYS A 61 -6.96 -20.93 -0.79
CA CYS A 61 -5.78 -20.77 0.06
C CYS A 61 -5.94 -19.60 1.03
N GLN A 62 -6.59 -18.51 0.62
CA GLN A 62 -6.94 -17.39 1.51
C GLN A 62 -7.80 -17.88 2.68
N ASP A 63 -8.88 -18.61 2.42
CA ASP A 63 -9.75 -19.22 3.44
C ASP A 63 -8.97 -20.12 4.41
N GLN A 64 -8.10 -21.00 3.89
CA GLN A 64 -7.34 -21.89 4.76
C GLN A 64 -6.31 -21.12 5.61
N ALA A 65 -5.68 -20.10 5.05
CA ALA A 65 -4.72 -19.28 5.78
C ALA A 65 -5.40 -18.47 6.91
N LEU A 66 -6.60 -17.96 6.67
CA LEU A 66 -7.40 -17.29 7.72
C LEU A 66 -7.72 -18.24 8.89
N LYS A 67 -8.07 -19.50 8.61
CA LYS A 67 -8.30 -20.52 9.66
C LYS A 67 -7.05 -20.82 10.49
N LEU A 68 -5.87 -20.60 9.92
CA LEU A 68 -4.58 -20.73 10.59
C LEU A 68 -4.16 -19.45 11.33
N ASN A 69 -5.05 -18.45 11.43
CA ASN A 69 -4.81 -17.18 12.11
C ASN A 69 -3.57 -16.43 11.59
N ILE A 70 -3.34 -16.45 10.27
CA ILE A 70 -2.16 -15.85 9.66
C ILE A 70 -2.20 -14.30 9.67
N LEU A 71 -3.39 -13.71 9.68
CA LEU A 71 -3.57 -12.27 9.46
C LEU A 71 -2.91 -11.42 10.57
N PRO A 72 -3.17 -11.67 11.88
CA PRO A 72 -2.47 -10.94 12.94
C PRO A 72 -0.95 -11.10 12.86
N LYS A 73 -0.46 -12.28 12.46
CA LYS A 73 0.97 -12.53 12.29
C LYS A 73 1.58 -11.69 11.16
N LEU A 74 0.88 -11.59 10.03
CA LEU A 74 1.32 -10.75 8.92
C LEU A 74 1.34 -9.27 9.33
N LEU A 75 0.32 -8.78 10.04
CA LEU A 75 0.29 -7.41 10.55
C LEU A 75 1.47 -7.12 11.49
N GLU A 76 1.75 -8.02 12.45
CA GLU A 76 2.94 -7.92 13.32
C GLU A 76 4.22 -7.80 12.48
N MET A 77 4.42 -8.70 11.51
CA MET A 77 5.61 -8.69 10.66
C MET A 77 5.73 -7.49 9.73
N VAL A 78 4.66 -6.73 9.47
CA VAL A 78 4.73 -5.46 8.74
C VAL A 78 5.32 -4.34 9.63
N ASP A 79 5.09 -4.42 10.94
CA ASP A 79 5.36 -3.35 11.91
C ASP A 79 6.65 -3.55 12.73
N THR A 80 7.37 -4.65 12.51
CA THR A 80 8.55 -4.97 13.32
C THR A 80 9.73 -4.06 12.97
N GLU A 81 9.92 -2.99 13.73
CA GLU A 81 11.02 -2.02 13.56
C GLU A 81 12.43 -2.65 13.62
N PHE A 82 12.57 -3.83 14.22
CA PHE A 82 13.85 -4.56 14.36
C PHE A 82 14.04 -5.70 13.36
N SER A 83 13.09 -5.93 12.44
CA SER A 83 13.24 -6.98 11.43
C SER A 83 13.99 -6.47 10.20
N ASP A 84 14.56 -7.41 9.45
CA ASP A 84 15.10 -7.13 8.13
C ASP A 84 14.02 -6.52 7.22
N SER A 85 14.32 -5.38 6.59
CA SER A 85 13.36 -4.69 5.71
C SER A 85 12.73 -5.58 4.64
N GLN A 86 13.45 -6.61 4.17
CA GLN A 86 12.93 -7.57 3.19
C GLN A 86 11.80 -8.42 3.77
N VAL A 87 11.83 -8.71 5.08
CA VAL A 87 10.76 -9.39 5.81
C VAL A 87 9.51 -8.52 5.79
N ASN A 88 9.59 -7.24 6.16
CA ASN A 88 8.43 -6.34 6.14
C ASN A 88 7.85 -6.19 4.71
N VAL A 89 8.73 -6.05 3.71
CA VAL A 89 8.34 -5.97 2.29
C VAL A 89 7.59 -7.23 1.84
N LYS A 90 8.05 -8.43 2.26
CA LYS A 90 7.38 -9.69 1.92
C LYS A 90 6.13 -9.95 2.76
N ALA A 91 6.07 -9.44 3.99
CA ALA A 91 4.89 -9.48 4.84
C ALA A 91 3.76 -8.62 4.24
N LEU A 92 4.07 -7.38 3.80
CA LEU A 92 3.13 -6.54 3.07
C LEU A 92 2.63 -7.19 1.77
N TYR A 93 3.52 -7.88 1.05
CA TYR A 93 3.13 -8.63 -0.15
C TYR A 93 2.15 -9.77 0.19
N ALA A 94 2.49 -10.63 1.15
CA ALA A 94 1.62 -11.73 1.56
C ALA A 94 0.28 -11.22 2.13
N LEU A 95 0.30 -10.14 2.91
CA LEU A 95 -0.90 -9.48 3.42
C LEU A 95 -1.79 -8.98 2.28
N GLY A 96 -1.21 -8.28 1.30
CA GLY A 96 -1.96 -7.83 0.12
C GLY A 96 -2.56 -8.99 -0.69
N CYS A 97 -1.83 -10.10 -0.83
CA CYS A 97 -2.36 -11.32 -1.46
C CYS A 97 -3.44 -12.01 -0.61
N LEU A 98 -3.40 -11.90 0.71
CA LEU A 98 -4.42 -12.46 1.60
C LEU A 98 -5.75 -11.71 1.51
N ILE A 99 -5.71 -10.37 1.52
CA ILE A 99 -6.90 -9.55 1.74
C ILE A 99 -7.60 -9.10 0.45
N ARG A 100 -6.85 -8.90 -0.64
CA ARG A 100 -7.42 -8.37 -1.90
C ARG A 100 -8.37 -9.38 -2.54
N GLY A 101 -9.53 -8.89 -2.98
CA GLY A 101 -10.56 -9.72 -3.60
C GLY A 101 -11.17 -10.77 -2.66
N HIS A 102 -11.06 -10.60 -1.33
CA HIS A 102 -11.56 -11.55 -0.34
C HIS A 102 -12.25 -10.84 0.84
N ASP A 103 -13.58 -10.70 0.75
CA ASP A 103 -14.39 -9.91 1.69
C ASP A 103 -14.16 -10.25 3.18
N GLU A 104 -14.06 -11.54 3.53
CA GLU A 104 -13.83 -11.92 4.94
C GLU A 104 -12.42 -11.56 5.43
N ALA A 105 -11.42 -11.67 4.56
CA ALA A 105 -10.04 -11.34 4.94
C ALA A 105 -9.90 -9.84 5.13
N GLU A 106 -10.55 -9.05 4.26
CA GLU A 106 -10.61 -7.61 4.37
C GLU A 106 -11.37 -7.16 5.62
N ARG A 107 -12.55 -7.75 5.93
CA ARG A 107 -13.28 -7.47 7.18
C ARG A 107 -12.41 -7.73 8.41
N LEU A 108 -11.69 -8.84 8.43
CA LEU A 108 -10.77 -9.17 9.52
C LEU A 108 -9.60 -8.19 9.59
N PHE A 109 -9.06 -7.76 8.44
CA PHE A 109 -8.01 -6.74 8.38
C PHE A 109 -8.49 -5.42 9.00
N ILE A 110 -9.68 -4.94 8.66
CA ILE A 110 -10.26 -3.73 9.27
C ILE A 110 -10.49 -3.92 10.77
N SER A 111 -11.02 -5.07 11.19
CA SER A 111 -11.29 -5.37 12.60
C SER A 111 -10.01 -5.48 13.45
N ASN A 112 -8.86 -5.72 12.82
CA ASN A 112 -7.54 -5.75 13.47
C ASN A 112 -6.76 -4.44 13.27
N ASP A 113 -7.45 -3.32 13.00
CA ASP A 113 -6.84 -2.00 12.83
C ASP A 113 -5.76 -1.97 11.72
N GLY A 114 -5.99 -2.75 10.66
CA GLY A 114 -5.00 -2.99 9.61
C GLY A 114 -4.50 -1.72 8.92
N PHE A 115 -5.32 -0.68 8.78
CA PHE A 115 -4.88 0.60 8.21
C PHE A 115 -3.82 1.28 9.07
N SER A 116 -3.86 1.14 10.40
CA SER A 116 -2.82 1.71 11.27
C SER A 116 -1.46 1.08 11.01
N TYR A 117 -1.42 -0.22 10.73
CA TYR A 117 -0.20 -0.92 10.32
C TYR A 117 0.33 -0.39 8.98
N LEU A 118 -0.55 -0.17 8.00
CA LEU A 118 -0.14 0.39 6.71
C LEU A 118 0.37 1.83 6.84
N LEU A 119 -0.26 2.66 7.67
CA LEU A 119 0.19 4.04 7.90
C LEU A 119 1.52 4.10 8.64
N ARG A 120 1.75 3.24 9.65
CA ARG A 120 3.06 3.11 10.29
C ARG A 120 4.13 2.64 9.31
N ALA A 121 3.80 1.71 8.42
CA ALA A 121 4.71 1.27 7.37
C ALA A 121 5.17 2.43 6.46
N LEU A 122 4.30 3.41 6.18
CA LEU A 122 4.68 4.63 5.44
C LEU A 122 5.69 5.51 6.18
N GLN A 123 5.66 5.49 7.51
CA GLN A 123 6.53 6.29 8.38
C GLN A 123 7.93 5.69 8.56
N GLN A 124 8.15 4.44 8.17
CA GLN A 124 9.45 3.76 8.28
C GLN A 124 10.52 4.36 7.35
N ASN A 125 10.15 5.25 6.42
CA ASN A 125 11.05 5.89 5.45
C ASN A 125 11.88 4.89 4.61
N ILE A 126 11.35 3.68 4.39
CA ILE A 126 11.95 2.66 3.53
C ILE A 126 11.16 2.65 2.22
N PRO A 127 11.73 3.14 1.09
CA PRO A 127 10.98 3.33 -0.15
C PRO A 127 10.21 2.08 -0.61
N LYS A 128 10.83 0.89 -0.54
CA LYS A 128 10.16 -0.36 -0.94
C LYS A 128 8.94 -0.72 -0.09
N ILE A 129 8.95 -0.38 1.19
CA ILE A 129 7.83 -0.61 2.12
C ILE A 129 6.73 0.39 1.81
N ASN A 130 7.08 1.68 1.71
CA ASN A 130 6.14 2.75 1.39
C ASN A 130 5.37 2.45 0.11
N VAL A 131 6.07 2.06 -0.95
CA VAL A 131 5.48 1.69 -2.24
C VAL A 131 4.47 0.56 -2.10
N LYS A 132 4.80 -0.51 -1.35
CA LYS A 132 3.89 -1.64 -1.17
C LYS A 132 2.67 -1.26 -0.34
N ALA A 133 2.84 -0.46 0.71
CA ALA A 133 1.75 0.00 1.55
C ALA A 133 0.81 0.93 0.76
N ILE A 134 1.34 1.91 0.02
CA ILE A 134 0.56 2.80 -0.85
C ILE A 134 -0.18 2.02 -1.93
N PHE A 135 0.49 1.07 -2.59
CA PHE A 135 -0.17 0.24 -3.58
C PHE A 135 -1.33 -0.56 -2.98
N LEU A 136 -1.13 -1.15 -1.79
CA LEU A 136 -2.20 -1.89 -1.12
C LEU A 136 -3.37 -0.98 -0.73
N ILE A 137 -3.11 0.19 -0.13
CA ILE A 137 -4.14 1.19 0.18
C ILE A 137 -4.89 1.59 -1.10
N SER A 138 -4.16 1.88 -2.19
CA SER A 138 -4.75 2.27 -3.46
C SER A 138 -5.67 1.18 -4.04
N ASN A 139 -5.34 -0.10 -3.89
CA ASN A 139 -6.22 -1.19 -4.32
C ASN A 139 -7.49 -1.27 -3.44
N LEU A 140 -7.34 -1.21 -2.12
CA LEU A 140 -8.48 -1.30 -1.20
C LEU A 140 -9.48 -0.16 -1.42
N ILE A 141 -9.02 1.08 -1.64
CA ILE A 141 -9.91 2.21 -1.92
C ILE A 141 -10.52 2.17 -3.33
N GLU A 142 -9.87 1.50 -4.29
CA GLU A 142 -10.43 1.26 -5.62
C GLU A 142 -11.58 0.24 -5.55
N GLU A 143 -11.41 -0.79 -4.72
CA GLU A 143 -12.44 -1.78 -4.46
C GLU A 143 -13.60 -1.19 -3.63
N LYS A 144 -13.30 -0.41 -2.58
CA LYS A 144 -14.30 0.15 -1.65
C LYS A 144 -13.95 1.57 -1.19
N GLN A 145 -14.67 2.56 -1.71
CA GLN A 145 -14.45 3.97 -1.39
C GLN A 145 -14.82 4.36 0.06
N GLU A 146 -15.56 3.52 0.78
CA GLU A 146 -15.93 3.75 2.19
C GLU A 146 -14.71 3.89 3.12
N TYR A 147 -13.54 3.38 2.70
CA TYR A 147 -12.30 3.51 3.47
C TYR A 147 -11.69 4.92 3.45
N LEU A 148 -12.10 5.79 2.53
CA LEU A 148 -11.56 7.16 2.41
C LEU A 148 -11.78 7.98 3.68
N GLU A 149 -12.96 7.91 4.29
CA GLU A 149 -13.26 8.64 5.54
C GLU A 149 -12.41 8.13 6.71
N THR A 150 -12.25 6.81 6.82
CA THR A 150 -11.40 6.20 7.86
C THR A 150 -9.94 6.65 7.68
N LEU A 151 -9.40 6.56 6.47
CA LEU A 151 -8.03 7.00 6.16
C LEU A 151 -7.85 8.50 6.42
N TYR A 152 -8.83 9.34 6.07
CA TYR A 152 -8.80 10.77 6.40
C TYR A 152 -8.67 11.00 7.90
N ASN A 153 -9.54 10.37 8.71
CA ASN A 153 -9.55 10.50 10.16
C ASN A 153 -8.25 10.01 10.83
N MET A 154 -7.52 9.10 10.17
CA MET A 154 -6.22 8.60 10.61
C MET A 154 -5.04 9.49 10.17
N GLY A 155 -5.29 10.64 9.54
CA GLY A 155 -4.26 11.59 9.14
C GLY A 155 -3.54 11.26 7.83
N MET A 156 -4.20 10.49 6.93
CA MET A 156 -3.61 10.09 5.66
C MET A 156 -3.23 11.29 4.77
N VAL A 157 -4.00 12.39 4.82
CA VAL A 157 -3.71 13.59 4.00
C VAL A 157 -2.34 14.16 4.34
N GLN A 158 -2.03 14.31 5.63
CA GLN A 158 -0.77 14.86 6.10
C GLN A 158 0.41 13.95 5.76
N GLN A 159 0.21 12.62 5.86
CA GLN A 159 1.21 11.64 5.46
C GLN A 159 1.49 11.70 3.95
N LEU A 160 0.45 11.77 3.12
CA LEU A 160 0.59 11.86 1.66
C LEU A 160 1.32 13.13 1.24
N ILE A 161 0.96 14.29 1.81
CA ILE A 161 1.62 15.56 1.51
C ILE A 161 3.12 15.47 1.85
N ALA A 162 3.48 14.98 3.04
CA ALA A 162 4.86 14.86 3.46
C ALA A 162 5.69 13.95 2.52
N ILE A 163 5.10 12.86 2.01
CA ILE A 163 5.78 11.97 1.06
C ILE A 163 5.89 12.64 -0.32
N ILE A 164 4.84 13.33 -0.79
CA ILE A 164 4.81 14.01 -2.09
C ILE A 164 5.83 15.16 -2.17
N GLU A 165 6.09 15.85 -1.05
CA GLU A 165 7.14 16.87 -0.94
C GLU A 165 8.56 16.30 -1.10
N GLY A 166 8.73 14.99 -0.90
CA GLY A 166 10.00 14.30 -1.03
C GLY A 166 10.49 14.17 -2.48
N PRO A 167 11.66 13.53 -2.66
CA PRO A 167 12.21 13.23 -3.98
C PRO A 167 11.23 12.40 -4.83
N HIS A 168 11.03 12.80 -6.09
CA HIS A 168 10.14 12.10 -7.01
C HIS A 168 10.61 10.66 -7.27
N ASP A 169 9.64 9.76 -7.31
CA ASP A 169 9.77 8.43 -7.87
C ASP A 169 8.47 8.06 -8.64
N ARG A 170 8.52 6.95 -9.38
CA ARG A 170 7.38 6.47 -10.17
C ARG A 170 6.10 6.17 -9.37
N HIS A 171 6.18 6.08 -8.06
CA HIS A 171 5.06 5.70 -7.20
C HIS A 171 4.26 6.91 -6.70
N HIS A 172 4.75 8.12 -6.96
CA HIS A 172 4.03 9.36 -6.68
C HIS A 172 2.71 9.47 -7.44
N GLU A 173 2.58 8.82 -8.59
CA GLU A 173 1.30 8.67 -9.28
C GLU A 173 0.22 8.09 -8.34
N HIS A 174 0.54 7.01 -7.61
CA HIS A 174 -0.42 6.40 -6.67
C HIS A 174 -0.71 7.31 -5.48
N LEU A 175 0.30 8.01 -4.95
CA LEU A 175 0.12 8.98 -3.86
C LEU A 175 -0.87 10.08 -4.25
N LEU A 176 -0.66 10.66 -5.43
CA LEU A 176 -1.48 11.75 -5.96
C LEU A 176 -2.90 11.28 -6.29
N ASN A 177 -3.06 10.05 -6.80
CA ASN A 177 -4.38 9.46 -7.02
C ASN A 177 -5.15 9.29 -5.68
N ILE A 178 -4.50 8.77 -4.63
CA ILE A 178 -5.14 8.64 -3.31
C ILE A 178 -5.52 10.02 -2.77
N LEU A 179 -4.62 11.01 -2.85
CA LEU A 179 -4.89 12.37 -2.39
C LEU A 179 -6.07 13.00 -3.15
N LEU A 180 -6.12 12.81 -4.47
CA LEU A 180 -7.22 13.30 -5.30
C LEU A 180 -8.56 12.68 -4.90
N LYS A 181 -8.60 11.37 -4.64
CA LYS A 181 -9.81 10.69 -4.15
C LYS A 181 -10.24 11.23 -2.79
N LEU A 182 -9.31 11.41 -1.85
CA LEU A 182 -9.61 11.99 -0.54
C LEU A 182 -10.19 13.40 -0.67
N VAL A 183 -9.56 14.28 -1.46
CA VAL A 183 -10.02 15.65 -1.68
C VAL A 183 -11.39 15.69 -2.37
N SER A 184 -11.63 14.80 -3.33
CA SER A 184 -12.89 14.75 -4.09
C SER A 184 -14.07 14.22 -3.26
N SER A 185 -13.80 13.32 -2.31
CA SER A 185 -14.83 12.65 -1.51
C SER A 185 -15.01 13.21 -0.11
N CYS A 186 -14.02 13.94 0.43
CA CYS A 186 -14.02 14.44 1.80
C CYS A 186 -13.75 15.98 1.85
N PRO A 187 -14.77 16.82 2.07
CA PRO A 187 -14.58 18.28 2.17
C PRO A 187 -13.55 18.74 3.21
N PRO A 188 -13.39 18.07 4.37
CA PRO A 188 -12.29 18.38 5.30
C PRO A 188 -10.89 18.15 4.72
N ALA A 189 -10.70 17.11 3.89
CA ALA A 189 -9.42 16.84 3.22
C ALA A 189 -9.04 17.95 2.24
N LEU A 190 -10.03 18.50 1.53
CA LEU A 190 -9.84 19.67 0.67
C LEU A 190 -9.34 20.88 1.48
N LYS A 191 -9.98 21.19 2.61
CA LYS A 191 -9.55 22.28 3.49
C LYS A 191 -8.14 22.06 4.05
N ASP A 192 -7.79 20.82 4.39
CA ASP A 192 -6.42 20.51 4.84
C ASP A 192 -5.40 20.78 3.74
N CYS A 193 -5.68 20.38 2.50
CA CYS A 193 -4.82 20.65 1.34
C CYS A 193 -4.66 22.16 1.06
N GLN A 194 -5.67 22.98 1.40
CA GLN A 194 -5.62 24.44 1.23
C GLN A 194 -4.76 25.16 2.27
N GLN A 195 -4.34 24.50 3.35
CA GLN A 195 -3.56 25.17 4.40
C GLN A 195 -2.15 25.52 3.89
N GLU A 196 -1.82 26.82 3.89
CA GLU A 196 -0.53 27.35 3.41
C GLU A 196 0.69 26.67 4.06
N LYS A 197 0.57 26.24 5.32
CA LYS A 197 1.64 25.58 6.08
C LYS A 197 2.20 24.32 5.39
N TYR A 198 1.41 23.68 4.52
CA TYR A 198 1.80 22.48 3.79
C TYR A 198 2.42 22.80 2.42
N GLY A 199 2.39 24.04 1.91
CA GLY A 199 3.01 24.39 0.63
C GLY A 199 2.55 23.56 -0.59
N LEU A 200 1.45 22.79 -0.48
CA LEU A 200 1.09 21.74 -1.45
C LEU A 200 0.92 22.29 -2.86
N ARG A 201 0.34 23.50 -3.01
CA ARG A 201 0.21 24.16 -4.31
C ARG A 201 1.55 24.28 -5.03
N GLN A 202 2.56 24.80 -4.36
CA GLN A 202 3.88 24.99 -4.96
C GLN A 202 4.54 23.64 -5.27
N THR A 203 4.38 22.66 -4.38
CA THR A 203 4.86 21.28 -4.60
C THR A 203 4.25 20.67 -5.86
N LEU A 204 2.94 20.79 -6.06
CA LEU A 204 2.24 20.27 -7.24
C LEU A 204 2.64 21.02 -8.52
N GLU A 205 2.78 22.34 -8.46
CA GLU A 205 3.20 23.16 -9.61
C GLU A 205 4.63 22.82 -10.05
N ASN A 206 5.56 22.73 -9.09
CA ASN A 206 6.95 22.32 -9.34
C ASN A 206 7.02 20.90 -9.89
N ARG A 207 6.27 19.96 -9.28
CA ARG A 207 6.22 18.57 -9.72
C ARG A 207 5.73 18.48 -11.16
N LYS A 208 4.62 19.15 -11.47
CA LYS A 208 4.06 19.19 -12.83
C LYS A 208 5.09 19.68 -13.85
N HIS A 209 5.78 20.79 -13.57
CA HIS A 209 6.81 21.33 -14.46
C HIS A 209 7.94 20.32 -14.70
N TYR A 210 8.47 19.73 -13.62
CA TYR A 210 9.51 18.71 -13.70
C TYR A 210 9.11 17.51 -14.58
N LEU A 211 7.89 16.98 -14.42
CA LEU A 211 7.42 15.84 -15.19
C LEU A 211 7.20 16.17 -16.67
N GLN A 212 6.72 17.39 -16.95
CA GLN A 212 6.53 17.89 -18.31
C GLN A 212 7.85 18.04 -19.08
N GLU A 213 8.92 18.42 -18.40
CA GLU A 213 10.27 18.52 -19.00
C GLU A 213 10.97 17.16 -19.12
N THR A 214 10.67 16.23 -18.21
CA THR A 214 11.35 14.93 -18.15
C THR A 214 10.82 13.95 -19.19
N ASP A 215 9.54 13.58 -19.10
CA ASP A 215 8.87 12.67 -20.04
C ASP A 215 7.34 12.80 -19.87
N PRO A 216 6.69 13.73 -20.60
CA PRO A 216 5.29 14.04 -20.39
C PRO A 216 4.35 12.88 -20.76
N GLU A 217 4.76 11.95 -21.62
CA GLU A 217 3.94 10.79 -21.97
C GLU A 217 4.06 9.69 -20.91
N ALA A 218 5.27 9.46 -20.38
CA ALA A 218 5.47 8.48 -19.31
C ALA A 218 4.81 8.88 -17.97
N PHE A 219 4.62 10.18 -17.73
CA PHE A 219 4.03 10.70 -16.48
C PHE A 219 2.66 11.36 -16.68
N LYS A 220 1.94 11.00 -17.74
CA LYS A 220 0.68 11.62 -18.13
C LYS A 220 -0.38 11.56 -17.02
N GLU A 221 -0.52 10.42 -16.36
CA GLU A 221 -1.43 10.23 -15.23
C GLU A 221 -1.04 11.13 -14.05
N GLU A 222 0.24 11.13 -13.65
CA GLU A 222 0.75 11.95 -12.54
C GLU A 222 0.53 13.45 -12.80
N ILE A 223 0.80 13.92 -14.02
CA ILE A 223 0.55 15.30 -14.46
C ILE A 223 -0.95 15.62 -14.40
N SER A 224 -1.80 14.70 -14.85
CA SER A 224 -3.26 14.85 -14.78
C SER A 224 -3.75 15.01 -13.34
N TYR A 225 -3.27 14.18 -12.41
CA TYR A 225 -3.63 14.27 -11.00
C TYR A 225 -3.17 15.58 -10.36
N CYS A 226 -1.95 16.06 -10.67
CA CYS A 226 -1.49 17.37 -10.22
C CYS A 226 -2.42 18.50 -10.68
N ASN A 227 -2.83 18.50 -11.95
CA ASN A 227 -3.74 19.52 -12.49
C ASN A 227 -5.12 19.48 -11.82
N GLN A 228 -5.67 18.28 -11.59
CA GLN A 228 -6.96 18.12 -10.93
C GLN A 228 -6.92 18.58 -9.48
N LEU A 229 -5.86 18.22 -8.73
CA LEU A 229 -5.65 18.69 -7.36
C LEU A 229 -5.52 20.21 -7.28
N ILE A 230 -4.70 20.82 -8.16
CA ILE A 230 -4.57 22.29 -8.19
C ILE A 230 -5.93 22.94 -8.45
N LYS A 231 -6.72 22.38 -9.37
CA LYS A 231 -8.04 22.90 -9.70
C LYS A 231 -9.04 22.78 -8.56
N LEU A 232 -9.12 21.61 -7.92
CA LEU A 232 -10.07 21.39 -6.83
C LEU A 232 -9.71 22.21 -5.59
N CYS A 233 -8.42 22.36 -5.29
CA CYS A 233 -7.98 23.04 -4.08
C CYS A 233 -7.86 24.56 -4.23
N TYR A 234 -7.53 25.11 -5.41
CA TYR A 234 -7.08 26.52 -5.50
C TYR A 234 -7.70 27.36 -6.64
N LEU A 235 -8.56 26.80 -7.50
CA LEU A 235 -9.12 27.58 -8.62
C LEU A 235 -10.33 28.46 -8.26
N ASP A 236 -10.88 28.37 -7.04
CA ASP A 236 -11.96 29.27 -6.55
C ASP A 236 -11.46 30.59 -5.93
N GLU A 237 -10.15 30.81 -5.78
CA GLU A 237 -9.61 32.05 -5.20
C GLU A 237 -9.59 33.24 -6.18
N ASN A 238 -9.81 33.01 -7.48
CA ASN A 238 -9.74 34.07 -8.50
C ASN A 238 -11.06 34.82 -8.78
N ILE A 239 -12.16 34.50 -8.09
CA ILE A 239 -13.46 35.14 -8.35
C ILE A 239 -13.74 36.31 -7.39
N HIS A 240 -13.10 36.37 -6.21
CA HIS A 240 -13.38 37.40 -5.21
C HIS A 240 -12.45 38.62 -5.23
N ASP A 241 -11.35 38.61 -5.99
CA ASP A 241 -10.40 39.73 -6.03
C ASP A 241 -10.61 40.70 -7.22
N SER A 242 -11.70 40.53 -7.98
CA SER A 242 -12.03 41.35 -9.16
C SER A 242 -13.33 42.16 -9.05
N THR A 243 -13.97 42.20 -7.87
CA THR A 243 -15.20 43.00 -7.64
C THR A 243 -15.03 44.22 -6.73
N ASP A 244 -13.82 44.51 -6.25
CA ASP A 244 -13.53 45.76 -5.53
C ASP A 244 -12.35 46.52 -6.19
N ARG A 245 -12.55 47.03 -7.41
CA ARG A 245 -11.84 48.22 -7.95
C ARG A 245 -12.70 48.99 -8.94
#